data_AF-A0A9P4LQ18-F1
#
_entry.id   AF-A0A9P4LQ18-F1
#
_cell.length_a   1.000
_cell.length_b   1.000
_cell.length_c   1.000
_cell.angle_alpha   90.00
_cell.angle_beta   90.00
_cell.angle_gamma   90.00
#
_symmetry.space_group_name_H-M   'P 1'
#
loop_
_entity.id
_entity.type
_entity.pdbx_description
1 polymer ?
#
loop_
_entity_poly.entity_id
_entity_poly.type
_entity_poly.pdbx_seq_one_letter_code
_entity_poly.pdbx_strand_id
1 'polypeptide(L)'
;MSYFSTAVQETVKSVLTSPRKKAAEEKMWEEEQVRDKIEELANTWCSDADGDVNDEIMKGVFLQDRMGNFLPSPSPRNMHIIDLDAYFNSDDQLVQHASPRLCDAVATVLSHTSKDCLEAFLDPSVKEFVYRRELDQNKGGLILIVRRTGNEVHCGVYITFGFMKQWKLYVKSLISITGQWHEVYVTVKPGIMPIEDGVVEWGIIKSDLSEPETAVSRPTVAAGPRKLELSPSKKAPTPSEAVDETNPKFMLYQSRILARWLLRDIWYMFDKRYECIATWEADSVGTDVRLKRELVGAEDDEDE
;
A
#
# COMPACT_ATOMS: atom_id res chain seq x y z
N MET A 1 -12.43 -41.64 -65.64
CA MET A 1 -12.85 -41.74 -64.23
C MET A 1 -11.94 -40.88 -63.37
N SER A 2 -12.50 -40.23 -62.34
CA SER A 2 -11.85 -39.45 -61.29
C SER A 2 -11.47 -38.00 -61.60
N TYR A 3 -12.46 -37.12 -61.57
CA TYR A 3 -12.31 -35.67 -61.30
C TYR A 3 -13.39 -35.25 -60.30
N PHE A 4 -13.32 -35.72 -59.05
CA PHE A 4 -14.19 -35.23 -57.96
C PHE A 4 -13.54 -35.59 -56.61
N SER A 5 -12.47 -34.90 -56.20
CA SER A 5 -11.96 -35.04 -54.83
C SER A 5 -11.01 -33.91 -54.42
N THR A 6 -11.39 -32.65 -54.64
CA THR A 6 -10.59 -31.53 -54.10
C THR A 6 -11.48 -30.36 -53.66
N ALA A 7 -12.52 -30.02 -54.44
CA ALA A 7 -13.47 -28.95 -54.08
C ALA A 7 -14.32 -29.22 -52.83
N VAL A 8 -14.53 -30.49 -52.45
CA VAL A 8 -15.30 -30.86 -51.24
C VAL A 8 -14.46 -30.72 -49.97
N GLN A 9 -13.12 -30.78 -50.06
CA GLN A 9 -12.27 -30.64 -48.88
C GLN A 9 -12.04 -29.19 -48.45
N GLU A 10 -12.08 -28.23 -49.38
CA GLU A 10 -11.98 -26.80 -49.04
C GLU A 10 -13.29 -26.23 -48.47
N THR A 11 -14.44 -26.73 -48.94
CA THR A 11 -15.76 -26.29 -48.46
C THR A 11 -16.08 -26.77 -47.04
N VAL A 12 -15.47 -27.89 -46.58
CA VAL A 12 -15.68 -28.42 -45.23
C VAL A 12 -14.78 -27.73 -44.19
N LYS A 13 -13.66 -27.13 -44.59
CA LYS A 13 -12.81 -26.35 -43.66
C LYS A 13 -13.34 -24.94 -43.40
N SER A 14 -14.09 -24.33 -44.34
CA SER A 14 -14.64 -22.98 -44.16
C SER A 14 -15.94 -22.91 -43.33
N VAL A 15 -16.54 -24.06 -42.98
CA VAL A 15 -17.82 -24.15 -42.23
C VAL A 15 -17.63 -24.42 -40.73
N LEU A 16 -16.41 -24.73 -40.27
CA LEU A 16 -16.20 -25.27 -38.91
C LEU A 16 -15.86 -24.27 -37.80
N THR A 17 -15.77 -22.97 -38.07
CA THR A 17 -15.75 -21.95 -37.00
C THR A 17 -16.82 -20.90 -37.26
N SER A 18 -18.03 -21.16 -36.75
CA SER A 18 -19.09 -20.15 -36.68
C SER A 18 -18.55 -18.89 -36.00
N PRO A 19 -18.87 -17.67 -36.49
CA PRO A 19 -18.48 -16.41 -35.85
C PRO A 19 -18.85 -16.35 -34.37
N ARG A 20 -19.95 -17.02 -33.98
CA ARG A 20 -20.39 -17.14 -32.59
C ARG A 20 -19.47 -18.00 -31.72
N LYS A 21 -18.81 -19.00 -32.28
CA LYS A 21 -17.80 -19.80 -31.57
C LYS A 21 -16.52 -19.02 -31.36
N LYS A 22 -16.04 -18.31 -32.40
CA LYS A 22 -14.86 -17.43 -32.29
C LYS A 22 -15.03 -16.34 -31.25
N ALA A 23 -16.17 -15.63 -31.26
CA ALA A 23 -16.46 -14.61 -30.26
C ALA A 23 -16.56 -15.16 -28.83
N ALA A 24 -17.04 -16.40 -28.66
CA ALA A 24 -17.09 -17.05 -27.34
C ALA A 24 -15.70 -17.49 -26.86
N GLU A 25 -14.84 -17.97 -27.76
CA GLU A 25 -13.45 -18.31 -27.49
C GLU A 25 -12.62 -17.06 -27.14
N GLU A 26 -12.80 -15.96 -27.88
CA GLU A 26 -12.16 -14.66 -27.61
C GLU A 26 -12.57 -14.12 -26.24
N LYS A 27 -13.87 -14.14 -25.92
CA LYS A 27 -14.38 -13.70 -24.60
C LYS A 27 -13.81 -14.55 -23.46
N MET A 28 -13.74 -15.88 -23.63
CA MET A 28 -13.17 -16.77 -22.61
C MET A 28 -11.69 -16.50 -22.39
N TRP A 29 -10.95 -16.24 -23.47
CA TRP A 29 -9.54 -15.89 -23.44
C TRP A 29 -9.30 -14.53 -22.75
N GLU A 30 -10.13 -13.52 -23.03
CA GLU A 30 -10.08 -12.22 -22.34
C GLU A 30 -10.36 -12.37 -20.83
N GLU A 31 -11.39 -13.14 -20.46
CA GLU A 31 -11.71 -13.43 -19.05
C GLU A 31 -10.57 -14.14 -18.33
N GLU A 32 -9.90 -15.07 -19.01
CA GLU A 32 -8.71 -15.75 -18.50
C GLU A 32 -7.53 -14.78 -18.30
N GLN A 33 -7.25 -13.90 -19.27
CA GLN A 33 -6.20 -12.89 -19.11
C GLN A 33 -6.46 -11.94 -17.94
N VAL A 34 -7.71 -11.51 -17.76
CA VAL A 34 -8.08 -10.63 -16.62
C VAL A 34 -7.86 -11.37 -15.30
N ARG A 35 -8.30 -12.62 -15.21
CA ARG A 35 -8.12 -13.45 -14.00
C ARG A 35 -6.65 -13.63 -13.66
N ASP A 36 -5.82 -13.95 -14.64
CA ASP A 36 -4.39 -14.18 -14.44
C ASP A 36 -3.68 -12.88 -14.01
N LYS A 37 -4.06 -11.73 -14.58
CA LYS A 37 -3.58 -10.41 -14.13
C LYS A 37 -4.03 -10.08 -12.70
N ILE A 38 -5.25 -10.42 -12.31
CA ILE A 38 -5.73 -10.20 -10.94
C ILE A 38 -4.92 -11.04 -9.94
N GLU A 39 -4.59 -12.29 -10.30
CA GLU A 39 -3.71 -13.13 -9.48
C GLU A 39 -2.31 -12.52 -9.36
N GLU A 40 -1.77 -12.00 -10.46
CA GLU A 40 -0.49 -11.29 -10.48
C GLU A 40 -0.49 -10.05 -9.59
N LEU A 41 -1.55 -9.23 -9.62
CA LEU A 41 -1.68 -8.01 -8.80
C LEU A 41 -1.64 -8.30 -7.30
N ALA A 42 -2.17 -9.44 -6.86
CA ALA A 42 -2.19 -9.84 -5.47
C ALA A 42 -0.89 -10.56 -5.03
N ASN A 43 -0.02 -10.93 -5.98
CA ASN A 43 1.13 -11.77 -5.71
C ASN A 43 2.38 -10.94 -5.39
N THR A 44 2.88 -11.06 -4.16
CA THR A 44 4.13 -10.41 -3.72
C THR A 44 5.32 -10.72 -4.63
N TRP A 45 5.39 -11.89 -5.24
CA TRP A 45 6.51 -12.28 -6.11
C TRP A 45 6.54 -11.53 -7.44
N CYS A 46 5.43 -10.92 -7.85
CA CYS A 46 5.32 -10.12 -9.07
C CYS A 46 5.60 -8.63 -8.84
N SER A 47 5.86 -8.23 -7.59
CA SER A 47 6.29 -6.85 -7.29
C SER A 47 7.69 -6.60 -7.82
N ASP A 48 7.84 -5.54 -8.62
CA ASP A 48 9.12 -5.08 -9.16
C ASP A 48 9.27 -3.58 -8.89
N ALA A 49 10.41 -3.20 -8.35
CA ALA A 49 10.67 -1.83 -7.97
C ALA A 49 10.91 -0.90 -9.17
N ASP A 50 11.28 -1.46 -10.33
CA ASP A 50 11.49 -0.68 -11.57
C ASP A 50 10.22 -0.58 -12.44
N GLY A 51 9.17 -1.32 -12.08
CA GLY A 51 7.84 -1.25 -12.69
C GLY A 51 7.17 -2.61 -12.77
N ASP A 52 5.92 -2.70 -12.35
CA ASP A 52 5.09 -3.91 -12.43
C ASP A 52 3.66 -3.62 -12.94
N VAL A 53 2.83 -4.66 -13.05
CA VAL A 53 1.46 -4.56 -13.57
C VAL A 53 0.58 -3.60 -12.75
N ASN A 54 0.83 -3.43 -11.44
CA ASN A 54 0.12 -2.41 -10.67
C ASN A 54 0.46 -1.02 -11.21
N ASP A 55 1.73 -0.73 -11.48
CA ASP A 55 2.13 0.59 -11.96
C ASP A 55 1.57 0.91 -13.34
N GLU A 56 1.46 -0.10 -14.20
CA GLU A 56 0.83 0.06 -15.52
C GLU A 56 -0.64 0.44 -15.42
N ILE A 57 -1.39 -0.24 -14.55
CA ILE A 57 -2.82 0.04 -14.34
C ILE A 57 -3.01 1.40 -13.66
N MET A 58 -2.19 1.71 -12.65
CA MET A 58 -2.31 2.93 -11.86
C MET A 58 -2.10 4.21 -12.70
N LYS A 59 -1.34 4.15 -13.79
CA LYS A 59 -1.22 5.27 -14.74
C LYS A 59 -2.56 5.76 -15.29
N GLY A 60 -3.55 4.89 -15.39
CA GLY A 60 -4.89 5.23 -15.88
C GLY A 60 -5.71 6.10 -14.92
N VAL A 61 -5.30 6.21 -13.66
CA VAL A 61 -6.02 6.98 -12.62
C VAL A 61 -5.17 8.11 -12.02
N PHE A 62 -4.02 8.43 -12.62
CA PHE A 62 -3.23 9.58 -12.20
C PHE A 62 -3.74 10.89 -12.83
N LEU A 63 -3.72 11.96 -12.05
CA LEU A 63 -4.05 13.30 -12.55
C LEU A 63 -2.87 13.87 -13.34
N GLN A 64 -3.01 13.95 -14.66
CA GLN A 64 -1.91 14.34 -15.56
C GLN A 64 -1.59 15.85 -15.52
N ASP A 65 -2.60 16.70 -15.39
CA ASP A 65 -2.45 18.17 -15.52
C ASP A 65 -1.81 18.85 -14.30
N ARG A 66 -1.57 18.12 -13.20
CA ARG A 66 -1.13 18.70 -11.92
C ARG A 66 0.24 18.21 -11.44
N MET A 67 1.02 17.60 -12.34
CA MET A 67 2.39 17.17 -12.05
C MET A 67 3.40 18.32 -11.95
N GLY A 68 2.98 19.60 -12.01
CA GLY A 68 3.90 20.76 -12.02
C GLY A 68 4.89 20.82 -10.85
N ASN A 69 4.56 20.19 -9.72
CA ASN A 69 5.42 20.09 -8.53
C ASN A 69 6.26 18.80 -8.47
N PHE A 70 6.06 17.85 -9.39
CA PHE A 70 6.76 16.56 -9.41
C PHE A 70 7.70 16.47 -10.61
N LEU A 71 8.85 15.80 -10.42
CA LEU A 71 9.86 15.68 -11.47
C LEU A 71 9.29 14.90 -12.67
N PRO A 72 9.54 15.36 -13.92
CA PRO A 72 8.96 14.76 -15.15
C PRO A 72 9.54 13.38 -15.51
N SER A 73 10.32 12.76 -14.63
CA SER A 73 10.87 11.43 -14.88
C SER A 73 9.75 10.38 -14.73
N PRO A 74 9.50 9.54 -15.73
CA PRO A 74 8.35 8.61 -15.77
C PRO A 74 8.55 7.36 -14.88
N SER A 75 9.26 7.51 -13.76
CA SER A 75 9.57 6.41 -12.86
C SER A 75 8.37 6.07 -12.00
N PRO A 76 8.02 4.78 -11.81
CA PRO A 76 6.98 4.37 -10.87
C PRO A 76 7.33 4.68 -9.41
N ARG A 77 8.58 5.11 -9.13
CA ARG A 77 9.05 5.51 -7.80
C ARG A 77 8.88 7.00 -7.51
N ASN A 78 8.38 7.77 -8.48
CA ASN A 78 8.08 9.18 -8.27
C ASN A 78 6.67 9.33 -7.69
N MET A 79 6.43 10.46 -7.04
CA MET A 79 5.12 10.80 -6.51
C MET A 79 4.19 11.23 -7.63
N HIS A 80 3.00 10.63 -7.68
CA HIS A 80 1.88 11.03 -8.51
C HIS A 80 0.64 11.24 -7.65
N ILE A 81 -0.27 12.12 -8.08
CA ILE A 81 -1.56 12.30 -7.42
C ILE A 81 -2.57 11.39 -8.09
N ILE A 82 -3.24 10.57 -7.28
CA ILE A 82 -4.28 9.63 -7.72
C ILE A 82 -5.63 10.36 -7.70
N ASP A 83 -6.38 10.24 -8.79
CA ASP A 83 -7.81 10.56 -8.80
C ASP A 83 -8.55 9.52 -7.95
N LEU A 84 -8.96 9.90 -6.74
CA LEU A 84 -9.64 9.01 -5.81
C LEU A 84 -10.97 8.49 -6.36
N ASP A 85 -11.70 9.31 -7.11
CA ASP A 85 -13.00 8.91 -7.65
C ASP A 85 -12.80 7.88 -8.76
N ALA A 86 -11.88 8.16 -9.71
CA ALA A 86 -11.51 7.23 -10.76
C ALA A 86 -10.91 5.93 -10.21
N TYR A 87 -10.20 5.97 -9.07
CA TYR A 87 -9.64 4.76 -8.45
C TYR A 87 -10.68 3.94 -7.68
N PHE A 88 -11.50 4.56 -6.81
CA PHE A 88 -12.43 3.83 -5.94
C PHE A 88 -13.78 3.50 -6.57
N ASN A 89 -14.23 4.27 -7.56
CA ASN A 89 -15.50 4.05 -8.27
C ASN A 89 -15.33 3.42 -9.67
N SER A 90 -14.14 2.93 -10.02
CA SER A 90 -13.91 2.29 -11.32
C SER A 90 -14.72 1.01 -11.48
N ASP A 91 -15.31 0.81 -12.67
CA ASP A 91 -15.89 -0.47 -13.09
C ASP A 91 -14.84 -1.45 -13.63
N ASP A 92 -13.61 -0.99 -13.88
CA ASP A 92 -12.50 -1.84 -14.33
C ASP A 92 -12.00 -2.72 -13.18
N GLN A 93 -12.16 -4.04 -13.33
CA GLN A 93 -11.70 -5.03 -12.35
C GLN A 93 -10.21 -4.91 -12.07
N LEU A 94 -9.39 -4.58 -13.07
CA LEU A 94 -7.95 -4.45 -12.88
C LEU A 94 -7.62 -3.28 -11.95
N VAL A 95 -8.31 -2.14 -12.10
CA VAL A 95 -8.15 -0.97 -11.22
C VAL A 95 -8.57 -1.29 -9.79
N GLN A 96 -9.68 -2.02 -9.60
CA GLN A 96 -10.17 -2.42 -8.27
C GLN A 96 -9.18 -3.32 -7.51
N HIS A 97 -8.39 -4.10 -8.23
CA HIS A 97 -7.38 -5.00 -7.69
C HIS A 97 -5.98 -4.38 -7.60
N ALA A 98 -5.68 -3.36 -8.41
CA ALA A 98 -4.41 -2.66 -8.39
C ALA A 98 -4.18 -1.92 -7.06
N SER A 99 -2.92 -1.91 -6.62
CA SER A 99 -2.50 -1.27 -5.38
C SER A 99 -1.47 -0.18 -5.69
N PRO A 100 -1.69 1.07 -5.26
CA PRO A 100 -0.80 2.20 -5.56
C PRO A 100 0.53 2.10 -4.82
N ARG A 101 1.54 2.84 -5.28
CA ARG A 101 2.80 3.02 -4.55
C ARG A 101 2.56 3.88 -3.31
N LEU A 102 3.42 3.71 -2.30
CA LEU A 102 3.34 4.51 -1.08
C LEU A 102 3.60 6.00 -1.35
N CYS A 103 4.53 6.33 -2.26
CA CYS A 103 4.81 7.71 -2.66
C CYS A 103 3.57 8.39 -3.25
N ASP A 104 2.82 7.70 -4.12
CA ASP A 104 1.59 8.23 -4.72
C ASP A 104 0.51 8.46 -3.66
N ALA A 105 0.34 7.50 -2.75
CA ALA A 105 -0.63 7.62 -1.67
C ALA A 105 -0.31 8.78 -0.72
N VAL A 106 0.97 8.96 -0.36
CA VAL A 106 1.42 10.09 0.46
C VAL A 106 1.14 11.40 -0.27
N ALA A 107 1.56 11.54 -1.53
CA ALA A 107 1.34 12.75 -2.31
C ALA A 107 -0.15 13.11 -2.40
N THR A 108 -0.99 12.12 -2.65
CA THR A 108 -2.45 12.27 -2.74
C THR A 108 -3.06 12.75 -1.41
N VAL A 109 -2.71 12.12 -0.28
CA VAL A 109 -3.21 12.52 1.05
C VAL A 109 -2.79 13.96 1.38
N LEU A 110 -1.53 14.30 1.15
CA LEU A 110 -1.01 15.64 1.44
C LEU A 110 -1.68 16.70 0.55
N SER A 111 -1.92 16.40 -0.73
CA SER A 111 -2.62 17.32 -1.66
C SER A 111 -4.09 17.57 -1.30
N HIS A 112 -4.74 16.65 -0.59
CA HIS A 112 -6.09 16.84 -0.04
C HIS A 112 -6.09 17.53 1.34
N THR A 113 -4.92 17.71 1.95
CA THR A 113 -4.78 18.37 3.25
C THR A 113 -4.69 19.88 3.08
N SER A 114 -3.59 20.37 2.52
CA SER A 114 -3.41 21.77 2.14
C SER A 114 -2.22 21.90 1.19
N LYS A 115 -2.16 23.00 0.43
CA LYS A 115 -1.01 23.34 -0.40
C LYS A 115 0.26 23.44 0.44
N ASP A 116 0.19 24.19 1.54
CA ASP A 116 1.31 24.37 2.48
C ASP A 116 1.81 23.05 3.07
N CYS A 117 0.92 22.09 3.32
CA CYS A 117 1.29 20.77 3.84
C CYS A 117 2.14 19.99 2.82
N LEU A 118 1.71 19.97 1.56
CA LEU A 118 2.47 19.34 0.47
C LEU A 118 3.80 20.07 0.21
N GLU A 119 3.79 21.40 0.18
CA GLU A 119 5.00 22.21 -0.03
C GLU A 119 6.02 22.01 1.09
N ALA A 120 5.59 22.02 2.36
CA ALA A 120 6.46 21.77 3.50
C ALA A 120 7.04 20.34 3.49
N PHE A 121 6.26 19.35 3.03
CA PHE A 121 6.77 18.00 2.85
C PHE A 121 7.86 17.93 1.77
N LEU A 122 7.68 18.64 0.65
CA LEU A 122 8.61 18.65 -0.48
C LEU A 122 9.83 19.55 -0.28
N ASP A 123 9.77 20.52 0.63
CA ASP A 123 10.86 21.47 0.87
C ASP A 123 12.06 20.80 1.57
N PRO A 124 13.23 20.65 0.90
CA PRO A 124 14.42 20.07 1.52
C PRO A 124 14.97 20.92 2.69
N SER A 125 14.55 22.19 2.82
CA SER A 125 14.96 23.07 3.92
C SER A 125 14.28 22.73 5.26
N VAL A 126 13.09 22.15 5.21
CA VAL A 126 12.38 21.62 6.39
C VAL A 126 13.14 20.42 6.93
N LYS A 127 13.58 20.50 8.20
CA LYS A 127 14.39 19.46 8.85
C LYS A 127 13.53 18.26 9.21
N GLU A 128 12.35 18.53 9.76
CA GLU A 128 11.37 17.53 10.14
C GLU A 128 9.97 17.96 9.72
N PHE A 129 9.29 17.06 9.02
CA PHE A 129 7.88 17.17 8.71
C PHE A 129 7.15 15.99 9.35
N VAL A 130 5.99 16.23 9.98
CA VAL A 130 5.14 15.18 10.54
C VAL A 130 3.68 15.47 10.24
N TYR A 131 3.03 14.59 9.49
CA TYR A 131 1.58 14.55 9.30
C TYR A 131 0.98 13.42 10.14
N ARG A 132 -0.09 13.70 10.88
CA ARG A 132 -0.82 12.76 11.74
C ARG A 132 -2.31 12.85 11.48
N ARG A 133 -2.98 11.71 11.53
CA ARG A 133 -4.44 11.64 11.48
C ARG A 133 -4.97 10.58 12.42
N GLU A 134 -5.97 10.94 13.22
CA GLU A 134 -6.71 10.00 14.06
C GLU A 134 -7.83 9.34 13.24
N LEU A 135 -7.90 8.01 13.31
CA LEU A 135 -8.88 7.24 12.55
C LEU A 135 -10.14 7.06 13.42
N ASP A 136 -11.06 8.03 13.26
CA ASP A 136 -12.16 8.39 14.17
C ASP A 136 -13.19 7.29 14.49
N GLN A 137 -13.13 6.12 13.85
CA GLN A 137 -14.10 5.03 14.07
C GLN A 137 -13.61 3.89 14.96
N ASN A 138 -12.34 3.89 15.39
CA ASN A 138 -11.87 2.88 16.32
C ASN A 138 -11.73 3.49 17.72
N LYS A 139 -12.50 2.97 18.68
CA LYS A 139 -12.28 3.12 20.13
C LYS A 139 -10.85 2.78 20.59
N GLY A 140 -10.00 2.31 19.68
CA GLY A 140 -8.60 1.95 19.90
C GLY A 140 -7.58 3.04 19.55
N GLY A 141 -7.97 4.26 19.18
CA GLY A 141 -7.01 5.38 19.03
C GLY A 141 -5.91 5.13 17.99
N LEU A 142 -6.31 4.64 16.81
CA LEU A 142 -5.37 4.42 15.71
C LEU A 142 -4.95 5.74 15.09
N ILE A 143 -3.65 5.90 14.91
CA ILE A 143 -3.02 7.08 14.33
C ILE A 143 -2.29 6.65 13.06
N LEU A 144 -2.64 7.28 11.95
CA LEU A 144 -1.89 7.26 10.71
C LEU A 144 -0.83 8.36 10.77
N ILE A 145 0.39 8.05 10.33
CA ILE A 145 1.49 9.02 10.30
C ILE A 145 2.28 8.96 9.00
N VAL A 146 2.71 10.14 8.56
CA VAL A 146 3.77 10.34 7.57
C VAL A 146 4.80 11.28 8.20
N ARG A 147 6.03 10.82 8.41
CA ARG A 147 7.12 11.62 8.97
C ARG A 147 8.28 11.65 8.00
N ARG A 148 8.79 12.84 7.66
CA ARG A 148 10.03 13.01 6.89
C ARG A 148 11.10 13.65 7.77
N THR A 149 12.32 13.12 7.73
CA THR A 149 13.50 13.73 8.34
C THR A 149 14.65 13.67 7.34
N GLY A 150 15.03 14.82 6.79
CA GLY A 150 15.90 14.87 5.62
C GLY A 150 15.29 14.08 4.45
N ASN A 151 15.97 13.01 4.03
CA ASN A 151 15.53 12.12 2.96
C ASN A 151 14.86 10.83 3.45
N GLU A 152 14.80 10.61 4.76
CA GLU A 152 14.13 9.43 5.32
C GLU A 152 12.64 9.74 5.50
N VAL A 153 11.78 8.82 5.06
CA VAL A 153 10.34 8.89 5.27
C VAL A 153 9.89 7.67 6.05
N HIS A 154 9.13 7.90 7.12
CA HIS A 154 8.49 6.87 7.92
C HIS A 154 6.98 7.02 7.78
N CYS A 155 6.34 5.97 7.28
CA CYS A 155 4.89 5.91 7.15
C CYS A 155 4.35 4.72 7.93
N GLY A 156 3.16 4.84 8.48
CA GLY A 156 2.50 3.69 9.06
C GLY A 156 1.28 4.03 9.87
N VAL A 157 0.79 3.01 10.58
CA VAL A 157 -0.38 3.10 11.44
C VAL A 157 -0.05 2.46 12.78
N TYR A 158 -0.30 3.17 13.87
CA TYR A 158 -0.02 2.70 15.22
C TYR A 158 -1.10 3.09 16.22
N ILE A 159 -1.07 2.49 17.41
CA ILE A 159 -1.85 2.87 18.59
C ILE A 159 -0.89 3.41 19.65
N THR A 160 -1.27 4.50 20.33
CA THR A 160 -0.47 5.06 21.43
C THR A 160 -0.88 4.47 22.78
N PHE A 161 0.08 3.97 23.56
CA PHE A 161 -0.13 3.49 24.94
C PHE A 161 0.59 4.37 25.99
N GLY A 162 0.89 5.63 25.66
CA GLY A 162 1.58 6.59 26.54
C GLY A 162 3.10 6.37 26.64
N PHE A 163 3.54 5.14 26.89
CA PHE A 163 4.97 4.75 27.00
C PHE A 163 5.49 4.00 25.77
N MET A 164 4.61 3.68 24.81
CA MET A 164 4.99 3.00 23.57
C MET A 164 3.99 3.27 22.45
N LYS A 165 4.44 3.03 21.22
CA LYS A 165 3.58 2.97 20.03
C LYS A 165 3.51 1.52 19.54
N GLN A 166 2.31 0.97 19.46
CA GLN A 166 2.08 -0.35 18.88
C GLN A 166 1.75 -0.19 17.39
N TRP A 167 2.70 -0.51 16.53
CA TRP A 167 2.59 -0.44 15.09
C TRP A 167 1.82 -1.63 14.53
N LYS A 168 0.86 -1.36 13.66
CA LYS A 168 0.19 -2.38 12.85
C LYS A 168 0.90 -2.58 11.51
N LEU A 169 1.30 -1.47 10.90
CA LEU A 169 2.06 -1.40 9.66
C LEU A 169 3.06 -0.26 9.81
N TYR A 170 4.30 -0.51 9.41
CA TYR A 170 5.34 0.50 9.35
C TYR A 170 6.22 0.25 8.14
N VAL A 171 6.52 1.34 7.44
CA VAL A 171 7.39 1.38 6.28
C VAL A 171 8.37 2.52 6.47
N LYS A 172 9.66 2.23 6.27
CA LYS A 172 10.71 3.23 6.12
C LYS A 172 11.14 3.26 4.66
N SER A 173 11.18 4.47 4.09
CA SER A 173 11.62 4.72 2.73
C SER A 173 12.69 5.82 2.70
N LEU A 174 13.47 5.85 1.63
CA LEU A 174 14.43 6.90 1.31
C LEU A 174 14.01 7.63 0.04
N ILE A 175 14.16 8.95 0.02
CA ILE A 175 14.03 9.78 -1.17
C ILE A 175 15.43 10.00 -1.76
N SER A 176 15.63 9.59 -3.00
CA SER A 176 16.89 9.79 -3.72
C SER A 176 17.04 11.25 -4.16
N ILE A 177 18.24 11.62 -4.62
CA ILE A 177 18.49 12.96 -5.20
C ILE A 177 17.62 13.25 -6.44
N THR A 178 17.08 12.22 -7.08
CA THR A 178 16.17 12.35 -8.23
C THR A 178 14.71 12.34 -7.81
N GLY A 179 14.41 12.45 -6.52
CA GLY A 179 13.04 12.41 -5.97
C GLY A 179 12.39 11.02 -5.95
N GLN A 180 13.13 9.96 -6.29
CA GLN A 180 12.58 8.59 -6.31
C GLN A 180 12.54 8.00 -4.92
N TRP A 181 11.47 7.28 -4.62
CA TRP A 181 11.30 6.58 -3.35
C TRP A 181 11.83 5.15 -3.40
N HIS A 182 12.49 4.75 -2.32
CA HIS A 182 13.02 3.41 -2.14
C HIS A 182 12.65 2.90 -0.75
N GLU A 183 11.82 1.86 -0.67
CA GLU A 183 11.57 1.15 0.58
C GLU A 183 12.87 0.49 1.08
N VAL A 184 13.20 0.72 2.35
CA VAL A 184 14.40 0.16 3.00
C VAL A 184 14.08 -0.72 4.20
N TYR A 185 12.87 -0.62 4.74
CA TYR A 185 12.41 -1.48 5.81
C TYR A 185 10.88 -1.51 5.87
N VAL A 186 10.31 -2.69 6.14
CA VAL A 186 8.89 -2.84 6.49
C VAL A 186 8.72 -3.80 7.66
N THR A 187 7.67 -3.62 8.44
CA THR A 187 7.29 -4.60 9.46
C THR A 187 6.60 -5.81 8.83
N VAL A 188 7.07 -7.04 9.13
CA VAL A 188 6.33 -8.27 8.76
C VAL A 188 5.17 -8.54 9.74
N LYS A 189 5.30 -8.10 10.99
CA LYS A 189 4.31 -8.28 12.06
C LYS A 189 4.10 -6.99 12.83
N PRO A 190 2.96 -6.84 13.54
CA PRO A 190 2.81 -5.76 14.49
C PRO A 190 3.97 -5.72 15.47
N GLY A 191 4.43 -4.52 15.79
CA GLY A 191 5.60 -4.33 16.63
C GLY A 191 5.48 -3.12 17.53
N ILE A 192 6.44 -2.96 18.42
CA ILE A 192 6.46 -1.92 19.44
C ILE A 192 7.64 -1.00 19.18
N MET A 193 7.36 0.30 19.19
CA MET A 193 8.38 1.33 19.24
C MET A 193 8.33 1.97 20.63
N PRO A 194 9.39 1.86 21.43
CA PRO A 194 9.42 2.41 22.78
C PRO A 194 9.44 3.94 22.75
N ILE A 195 8.99 4.54 23.85
CA ILE A 195 9.15 5.97 24.13
C ILE A 195 10.03 6.06 25.38
N GLU A 196 11.28 6.47 25.21
CA GLU A 196 12.26 6.63 26.29
C GLU A 196 12.41 8.12 26.59
N ASP A 197 12.20 8.52 27.84
CA ASP A 197 12.24 9.93 28.29
C ASP A 197 11.37 10.89 27.45
N GLY A 198 10.23 10.40 26.95
CA GLY A 198 9.31 11.15 26.09
C GLY A 198 9.73 11.24 24.62
N VAL A 199 10.87 10.64 24.25
CA VAL A 199 11.39 10.62 22.89
C VAL A 199 11.08 9.27 22.24
N VAL A 200 10.54 9.32 21.02
CA VAL A 200 10.21 8.14 20.23
C VAL A 200 11.46 7.66 19.49
N GLU A 201 11.80 6.38 19.63
CA GLU A 201 12.93 5.77 18.89
C GLU A 201 12.52 5.38 17.46
N TRP A 202 12.42 6.37 16.58
CA TRP A 202 12.07 6.15 15.18
C TRP A 202 13.02 5.18 14.48
N GLY A 203 12.47 4.21 13.75
CA GLY A 203 13.25 3.20 13.02
C GLY A 203 13.55 1.93 13.81
N ILE A 204 13.27 1.90 15.11
CA ILE A 204 13.47 0.71 15.96
C ILE A 204 12.11 0.13 16.31
N ILE A 205 11.79 -1.01 15.69
CA ILE A 205 10.56 -1.76 15.99
C ILE A 205 10.94 -3.10 16.60
N LYS A 206 10.55 -3.29 17.86
CA LYS A 206 10.71 -4.53 18.61
C LYS A 206 9.49 -5.41 18.33
N SER A 207 9.71 -6.62 17.83
CA SER A 207 8.64 -7.55 17.45
C SER A 207 7.90 -8.18 18.64
N ASP A 208 8.22 -7.82 19.88
CA ASP A 208 7.88 -8.64 21.04
C ASP A 208 6.87 -8.01 22.00
N LEU A 209 5.71 -8.67 22.11
CA LEU A 209 4.82 -8.62 23.27
C LEU A 209 5.06 -9.80 24.23
N SER A 210 6.00 -10.72 23.94
CA SER A 210 6.39 -11.78 24.88
C SER A 210 7.62 -12.59 24.43
N GLU A 211 8.82 -12.27 24.94
CA GLU A 211 9.66 -13.23 25.67
C GLU A 211 10.46 -12.47 26.74
N PRO A 212 10.26 -12.76 28.04
CA PRO A 212 11.12 -12.23 29.07
C PRO A 212 12.50 -12.88 28.96
N GLU A 213 13.50 -12.11 28.53
CA GLU A 213 14.91 -12.43 28.77
C GLU A 213 15.20 -12.34 30.28
N THR A 214 14.85 -13.38 31.04
CA THR A 214 15.53 -13.67 32.31
C THR A 214 15.62 -15.17 32.53
N ALA A 215 16.85 -15.67 32.38
CA ALA A 215 17.28 -16.94 32.93
C ALA A 215 17.16 -16.90 34.46
N VAL A 216 16.24 -17.68 35.04
CA VAL A 216 16.41 -18.29 36.37
C VAL A 216 15.82 -19.70 36.35
N SER A 217 16.69 -20.70 36.34
CA SER A 217 16.33 -22.10 36.57
C SER A 217 15.70 -22.27 37.96
N ARG A 218 14.51 -22.87 38.05
CA ARG A 218 14.02 -23.48 39.29
C ARG A 218 13.24 -24.77 39.01
N PRO A 219 13.25 -25.72 39.97
CA PRO A 219 13.20 -27.15 39.69
C PRO A 219 11.80 -27.68 39.43
N THR A 220 11.75 -28.69 38.56
CA THR A 220 10.59 -29.51 38.22
C THR A 220 10.09 -30.28 39.45
N VAL A 221 8.83 -30.09 39.82
CA VAL A 221 8.09 -31.03 40.67
C VAL A 221 6.98 -31.67 39.82
N ALA A 222 7.02 -32.99 39.78
CA ALA A 222 6.17 -33.84 38.97
C ALA A 222 4.74 -33.93 39.50
N ALA A 223 3.76 -33.82 38.59
CA ALA A 223 2.47 -34.50 38.68
C ALA A 223 1.84 -34.54 37.26
N GLY A 224 1.83 -35.71 36.62
CA GLY A 224 0.89 -35.99 35.51
C GLY A 224 -0.42 -36.58 36.04
N PRO A 225 -1.28 -37.18 35.20
CA PRO A 225 -1.47 -36.99 33.77
C PRO A 225 -2.98 -36.88 33.39
N ARG A 226 -3.33 -36.27 32.25
CA ARG A 226 -4.44 -36.76 31.40
C ARG A 226 -4.11 -36.56 29.93
N LYS A 227 -3.78 -37.68 29.29
CA LYS A 227 -3.71 -37.87 27.84
C LYS A 227 -5.08 -37.63 27.22
N LEU A 228 -5.14 -36.78 26.20
CA LEU A 228 -6.06 -36.94 25.08
C LEU A 228 -5.17 -37.12 23.85
N GLU A 229 -4.99 -38.37 23.46
CA GLU A 229 -4.33 -38.74 22.21
C GLU A 229 -5.29 -38.39 21.05
N LEU A 230 -4.92 -37.38 20.28
CA LEU A 230 -5.44 -37.16 18.94
C LEU A 230 -4.40 -37.69 17.94
N SER A 231 -4.88 -38.51 17.01
CA SER A 231 -4.16 -39.26 16.00
C SER A 231 -3.18 -38.41 15.16
N PRO A 232 -2.08 -38.99 14.64
CA PRO A 232 -1.11 -38.24 13.86
C PRO A 232 -1.60 -38.09 12.40
N SER A 233 -2.20 -36.96 12.04
CA SER A 233 -2.40 -36.61 10.63
C SER A 233 -1.28 -35.69 10.13
N LYS A 234 -0.38 -36.32 9.37
CA LYS A 234 0.41 -35.83 8.22
C LYS A 234 0.92 -34.38 8.24
N LYS A 235 2.26 -34.31 8.34
CA LYS A 235 3.15 -33.19 7.98
C LYS A 235 2.91 -31.90 8.75
N ALA A 236 3.68 -31.75 9.84
CA ALA A 236 4.04 -30.44 10.33
C ALA A 236 4.58 -29.59 9.15
N PRO A 237 4.09 -28.35 8.95
CA PRO A 237 4.75 -27.43 8.04
C PRO A 237 6.19 -27.26 8.53
N THR A 238 7.14 -27.41 7.61
CA THR A 238 8.53 -27.06 7.81
C THR A 238 8.63 -25.66 8.42
N PRO A 239 9.50 -25.43 9.41
CA PRO A 239 9.67 -24.11 10.00
C PRO A 239 10.15 -23.13 8.92
N SER A 240 9.25 -22.21 8.59
CA SER A 240 9.45 -20.89 7.99
C SER A 240 10.62 -20.74 7.01
N GLU A 241 10.31 -20.61 5.72
CA GLU A 241 10.89 -19.48 4.97
C GLU A 241 10.48 -18.22 5.74
N ALA A 242 11.34 -17.78 6.66
CA ALA A 242 11.13 -16.53 7.35
C ALA A 242 11.12 -15.45 6.27
N VAL A 243 9.96 -14.83 6.07
CA VAL A 243 9.83 -13.69 5.17
C VAL A 243 10.80 -12.63 5.67
N ASP A 244 11.86 -12.40 4.90
CA ASP A 244 12.89 -11.44 5.24
C ASP A 244 12.32 -10.01 5.11
N GLU A 245 12.34 -9.26 6.20
CA GLU A 245 11.90 -7.85 6.30
C GLU A 245 12.66 -6.94 5.35
N THR A 246 13.83 -7.39 4.86
CA THR A 246 14.69 -6.66 3.92
C THR A 246 14.51 -7.11 2.47
N ASN A 247 13.63 -8.09 2.19
CA ASN A 247 13.36 -8.51 0.82
C ASN A 247 12.68 -7.38 0.04
N PRO A 248 13.27 -6.86 -1.05
CA PRO A 248 12.73 -5.71 -1.77
C PRO A 248 11.31 -5.90 -2.32
N LYS A 249 10.97 -7.12 -2.76
CA LYS A 249 9.63 -7.43 -3.27
C LYS A 249 8.60 -7.41 -2.15
N PHE A 250 8.94 -7.99 -1.00
CA PHE A 250 8.08 -7.98 0.17
C PHE A 250 7.90 -6.56 0.74
N MET A 251 8.98 -5.77 0.77
CA MET A 251 8.93 -4.37 1.19
C MET A 251 7.97 -3.56 0.32
N LEU A 252 8.09 -3.69 -1.00
CA LEU A 252 7.19 -3.03 -1.94
C LEU A 252 5.74 -3.50 -1.77
N TYR A 253 5.51 -4.80 -1.63
CA TYR A 253 4.16 -5.33 -1.41
C TYR A 253 3.52 -4.78 -0.13
N GLN A 254 4.26 -4.75 0.99
CA GLN A 254 3.77 -4.14 2.24
C GLN A 254 3.56 -2.63 2.12
N SER A 255 4.42 -1.92 1.39
CA SER A 255 4.25 -0.49 1.17
C SER A 255 2.99 -0.19 0.35
N ARG A 256 2.66 -1.02 -0.64
CA ARG A 256 1.38 -0.95 -1.39
C ARG A 256 0.16 -1.25 -0.51
N ILE A 257 0.25 -2.21 0.41
CA ILE A 257 -0.82 -2.46 1.40
C ILE A 257 -1.06 -1.21 2.25
N LEU A 258 0.01 -0.60 2.77
CA LEU A 258 -0.08 0.63 3.54
C LEU A 258 -0.67 1.76 2.69
N ALA A 259 -0.19 1.95 1.46
CA ALA A 259 -0.68 2.96 0.53
C ALA A 259 -2.20 2.88 0.34
N ARG A 260 -2.72 1.67 0.10
CA ARG A 260 -4.17 1.43 -0.05
C ARG A 260 -4.94 1.74 1.24
N TRP A 261 -4.37 1.46 2.40
CA TRP A 261 -4.95 1.83 3.70
C TRP A 261 -5.05 3.34 3.86
N LEU A 262 -3.99 4.10 3.53
CA LEU A 262 -3.98 5.57 3.61
C LEU A 262 -5.12 6.16 2.76
N LEU A 263 -5.24 5.70 1.51
CA LEU A 263 -6.22 6.23 0.56
C LEU A 263 -7.65 5.83 0.91
N ARG A 264 -7.88 4.58 1.32
CA ARG A 264 -9.23 4.10 1.68
C ARG A 264 -9.79 4.89 2.85
N ASP A 265 -8.92 5.26 3.77
CA ASP A 265 -9.29 5.99 4.97
C ASP A 265 -9.71 7.44 4.68
N ILE A 266 -9.02 8.19 3.80
CA ILE A 266 -9.51 9.51 3.35
C ILE A 266 -10.79 9.37 2.51
N TRP A 267 -10.84 8.39 1.60
CA TRP A 267 -11.98 8.18 0.71
C TRP A 267 -13.26 7.88 1.47
N TYR A 268 -13.20 6.97 2.45
CA TYR A 268 -14.36 6.60 3.26
C TYR A 268 -14.94 7.81 4.01
N MET A 269 -14.09 8.72 4.51
CA MET A 269 -14.57 9.92 5.19
C MET A 269 -15.23 10.91 4.22
N PHE A 270 -14.65 11.09 3.03
CA PHE A 270 -15.25 11.93 1.99
C PHE A 270 -16.60 11.38 1.52
N ASP A 271 -16.71 10.07 1.30
CA ASP A 271 -17.96 9.41 0.90
C ASP A 271 -19.06 9.58 1.97
N LYS A 272 -18.70 9.40 3.24
CA LYS A 272 -19.65 9.50 4.36
C LYS A 272 -19.93 10.94 4.81
N ARG A 273 -19.31 11.93 4.17
CA ARG A 273 -19.43 13.37 4.49
C ARG A 273 -19.08 13.68 5.95
N TYR A 274 -18.19 12.89 6.55
CA TYR A 274 -17.66 13.18 7.88
C TYR A 274 -16.56 14.24 7.79
N GLU A 275 -16.32 14.92 8.90
CA GLU A 275 -15.16 15.80 9.00
C GLU A 275 -13.90 14.95 9.02
N CYS A 276 -12.96 15.26 8.13
CA CYS A 276 -11.68 14.59 8.06
C CYS A 276 -10.63 15.58 8.55
N ILE A 277 -10.20 15.44 9.81
CA ILE A 277 -9.24 16.34 10.45
C ILE A 277 -7.88 15.66 10.49
N ALA A 278 -6.84 16.40 10.12
CA ALA A 278 -5.46 15.98 10.29
C ALA A 278 -4.65 17.11 10.93
N THR A 279 -3.52 16.74 11.52
CA THR A 279 -2.54 17.68 12.04
C THR A 279 -1.25 17.48 11.29
N TRP A 280 -0.59 18.57 10.91
CA TRP A 280 0.75 18.50 10.34
C TRP A 280 1.67 19.53 10.96
N GLU A 281 2.94 19.19 11.01
CA GLU A 281 3.97 19.94 11.72
C GLU A 281 5.21 20.03 10.84
N ALA A 282 5.75 21.24 10.66
CA ALA A 282 7.04 21.46 10.01
C ALA A 282 7.95 22.25 10.95
N ASP A 283 9.11 21.69 11.29
CA ASP A 283 10.09 22.31 12.19
C ASP A 283 9.47 22.86 13.50
N SER A 284 8.59 22.05 14.11
CA SER A 284 7.85 22.37 15.35
C SER A 284 6.74 23.41 15.24
N VAL A 285 6.35 23.80 14.02
CA VAL A 285 5.17 24.63 13.78
C VAL A 285 4.02 23.72 13.33
N GLY A 286 3.06 23.50 14.22
CA GLY A 286 1.89 22.64 14.00
C GLY A 286 0.68 23.41 13.46
N THR A 287 -0.06 22.77 12.54
CA THR A 287 -1.32 23.27 11.98
C THR A 287 -2.35 22.14 11.98
N ASP A 288 -3.55 22.44 12.48
CA ASP A 288 -4.71 21.56 12.39
C ASP A 288 -5.52 21.95 11.15
N VAL A 289 -5.81 20.98 10.27
CA VAL A 289 -6.46 21.24 9.00
C VAL A 289 -7.59 20.25 8.75
N ARG A 290 -8.69 20.75 8.20
CA ARG A 290 -9.77 19.93 7.66
C ARG A 290 -9.46 19.59 6.20
N LEU A 291 -9.36 18.30 5.90
CA LEU A 291 -9.15 17.81 4.54
C LEU A 291 -10.36 18.15 3.65
N LYS A 292 -10.08 18.52 2.41
CA LYS A 292 -11.09 18.79 1.37
C LYS A 292 -11.13 17.63 0.38
N ARG A 293 -12.33 17.30 -0.12
CA ARG A 293 -12.48 16.32 -1.21
C ARG A 293 -11.85 16.83 -2.51
N GLU A 294 -11.92 18.14 -2.73
CA GLU A 294 -11.21 18.81 -3.81
C GLU A 294 -9.72 18.86 -3.49
N LEU A 295 -8.90 18.74 -4.54
CA LEU A 295 -7.46 18.90 -4.43
C LEU A 295 -7.12 20.37 -4.30
N VAL A 296 -6.24 20.70 -3.37
CA VAL A 296 -5.85 22.09 -3.13
C VAL A 296 -5.02 22.62 -4.30
N GLY A 297 -5.36 23.80 -4.81
CA GLY A 297 -4.80 24.37 -6.05
C GLY A 297 -5.57 23.97 -7.32
N ALA A 298 -6.83 23.55 -7.21
CA ALA A 298 -7.74 23.61 -8.36
C ALA A 298 -8.01 25.07 -8.70
N GLU A 299 -8.21 25.38 -9.98
CA GLU A 299 -8.36 26.76 -10.50
C GLU A 299 -9.48 27.60 -9.87
N ASP A 300 -10.20 27.06 -8.89
CA ASP A 300 -11.29 27.70 -8.15
C ASP A 300 -10.90 28.21 -6.74
N ASP A 301 -9.64 28.05 -6.30
CA ASP A 301 -9.19 28.52 -4.96
C ASP A 301 -8.89 30.04 -4.88
N GLU A 302 -9.40 30.88 -5.80
CA GLU A 302 -9.26 32.34 -5.73
C GLU A 302 -10.41 33.08 -5.01
N ASP A 303 -11.47 32.39 -4.59
CA ASP A 303 -12.58 33.05 -3.87
C ASP A 303 -13.02 32.24 -2.64
N GLU A 304 -12.38 32.44 -1.48
CA GLU A 304 -13.00 32.50 -0.12
C GLU A 304 -12.00 32.75 1.02
#